data_AF-A0AAC9B6P2-F1
#
_entry.id   AF-A0AAC9B6P2-F1
#
_cell.length_a   1.000
_cell.length_b   1.000
_cell.length_c   1.000
_cell.angle_alpha   90.00
_cell.angle_beta   90.00
_cell.angle_gamma   90.00
#
_symmetry.space_group_name_H-M   'P 1'
#
loop_
_entity.id
_entity.type
_entity.pdbx_description
1 polymer ?
#
loop_
_entity_poly.entity_id
_entity_poly.type
_entity_poly.pdbx_seq_one_letter_code
_entity_poly.pdbx_strand_id
1 'polypeptide(L)' 'MTERKTLVCVEAGLGVAEGLVFPVLGENGSVWEILLGGEYRKVSKRSGRVQGWRTGPRFRSVIVGEVTPRAITLPSLNNI' A
#
# COMPACT_ATOMS: atom_id res chain seq x y z
N MET A 1 -8.89 19.03 4.90
CA MET A 1 -9.11 17.83 4.07
C MET A 1 -8.05 16.82 4.51
N THR A 2 -8.41 15.86 5.36
CA THR A 2 -7.42 14.97 5.99
C THR A 2 -6.96 13.94 4.96
N GLU A 3 -5.72 14.03 4.52
CA GLU A 3 -5.11 13.05 3.62
C GLU A 3 -5.24 11.66 4.26
N ARG A 4 -5.89 10.72 3.56
CA ARG A 4 -6.00 9.34 4.02
C ARG A 4 -4.84 8.55 3.43
N LYS A 5 -3.84 8.25 4.27
CA LYS A 5 -2.75 7.36 3.89
C LYS A 5 -3.26 5.92 3.82
N THR A 6 -2.92 5.24 2.75
CA THR A 6 -3.22 3.82 2.55
C THR A 6 -1.95 3.04 2.28
N LEU A 7 -1.99 1.74 2.55
CA LEU A 7 -0.97 0.79 2.14
C LEU A 7 -1.51 -0.08 1.01
N VAL A 8 -0.77 -0.19 -0.08
CA VAL A 8 -1.05 -1.15 -1.14
C VAL A 8 -0.13 -2.35 -1.00
N CYS A 9 -0.69 -3.56 -1.12
CA CYS A 9 0.07 -4.78 -1.22
C CYS A 9 0.82 -4.81 -2.56
N VAL A 10 2.14 -4.92 -2.53
CA VAL A 10 3.02 -4.93 -3.72
C VAL A 10 3.71 -6.28 -3.94
N GLU A 11 3.57 -7.20 -2.98
CA GLU A 11 4.06 -8.58 -3.08
C GLU A 11 3.05 -9.43 -2.32
N ALA A 12 2.41 -10.38 -3.00
CA ALA A 12 1.39 -11.24 -2.41
C ALA A 12 1.97 -12.16 -1.33
N GLY A 13 1.14 -12.58 -0.37
CA GLY A 13 1.56 -13.54 0.65
C GLY A 13 0.50 -13.79 1.73
N LEU A 14 0.50 -15.00 2.30
CA LEU A 14 -0.38 -15.40 3.40
C LEU A 14 -1.87 -15.06 3.17
N GLY A 15 -2.36 -15.31 1.96
CA GLY A 15 -3.76 -15.04 1.58
C GLY A 15 -4.06 -13.60 1.18
N VAL A 16 -3.05 -12.71 1.16
CA VAL A 16 -3.18 -11.33 0.71
C VAL A 16 -2.72 -11.24 -0.75
N ALA A 17 -3.63 -10.84 -1.63
CA ALA A 17 -3.32 -10.59 -3.03
C ALA A 17 -2.60 -9.26 -3.23
N GLU A 18 -1.78 -9.18 -4.28
CA GLU A 18 -1.18 -7.92 -4.74
C GLU A 18 -2.29 -6.94 -5.20
N GLY A 19 -2.06 -5.64 -5.02
CA GLY A 19 -3.01 -4.58 -5.35
C GLY A 19 -4.07 -4.32 -4.29
N LEU A 20 -4.24 -5.19 -3.29
CA LEU A 20 -5.15 -4.93 -2.17
C LEU A 20 -4.71 -3.71 -1.36
N VAL A 21 -5.68 -2.88 -0.99
CA VAL A 21 -5.45 -1.60 -0.30
C VAL A 21 -5.97 -1.69 1.14
N PHE A 22 -5.14 -1.24 2.06
CA PHE A 22 -5.42 -1.24 3.49
C PHE A 22 -5.33 0.18 4.05
N PRO A 23 -6.36 0.69 4.74
CA PRO A 23 -6.28 2.00 5.39
C PRO A 23 -5.26 1.96 6.53
N VAL A 24 -4.44 3.00 6.63
CA VAL A 24 -3.58 3.19 7.80
C VAL A 24 -4.42 3.71 8.95
N LEU A 25 -4.47 2.95 10.04
CA LEU A 25 -5.23 3.28 11.25
C LEU A 25 -4.39 4.10 12.24
N GLY A 26 -3.08 3.88 12.21
CA GLY A 26 -2.10 4.57 13.04
C GLY A 26 -0.72 4.50 12.39
N GLU A 27 0.12 5.48 12.69
CA GLU A 27 1.53 5.40 12.33
C GLU A 27 2.41 5.97 13.43
N ASN A 28 3.59 5.36 13.62
CA ASN A 28 4.65 5.92 14.45
C ASN A 28 5.89 6.19 13.59
N GLY A 29 7.03 6.56 14.18
CA GLY A 29 8.24 6.87 13.41
C GLY A 29 8.70 5.76 12.43
N SER A 30 8.44 4.49 12.74
CA SER A 30 9.04 3.34 12.03
C SER A 30 8.04 2.31 11.50
N VAL A 31 6.77 2.39 11.89
CA VAL A 31 5.72 1.45 11.45
C VAL A 31 4.42 2.14 11.07
N TRP A 32 3.66 1.44 10.23
CA TRP A 32 2.24 1.68 9.99
C TRP A 32 1.42 0.59 10.67
N GLU A 33 0.20 0.93 11.03
CA GLU A 33 -0.74 0.04 11.68
C GLU A 33 -1.98 -0.13 10.81
N ILE A 34 -2.33 -1.38 10.50
CA ILE A 34 -3.44 -1.74 9.60
C ILE A 34 -4.26 -2.90 10.19
N LEU A 35 -5.49 -3.06 9.71
CA LEU A 35 -6.28 -4.27 9.90
C LEU A 35 -6.04 -5.24 8.74
N LEU A 36 -5.54 -6.43 9.03
CA LEU A 36 -5.27 -7.48 8.05
C LEU A 36 -5.97 -8.76 8.51
N GLY A 37 -6.92 -9.26 7.71
CA GLY A 37 -7.70 -10.45 8.06
C GLY A 37 -8.52 -10.28 9.35
N GLY A 38 -8.91 -9.05 9.70
CA GLY A 38 -9.63 -8.72 10.94
C GLY A 38 -8.73 -8.50 12.16
N GLU A 39 -7.42 -8.72 12.07
CA GLU A 39 -6.48 -8.50 13.16
C GLU A 39 -5.60 -7.27 12.94
N TYR A 40 -5.22 -6.64 14.05
CA TYR A 40 -4.32 -5.51 14.04
C TYR A 40 -2.88 -5.93 13.78
N ARG A 41 -2.24 -5.34 12.76
CA ARG A 41 -0.88 -5.69 12.35
C ARG A 41 -0.02 -4.45 12.16
N LYS A 42 1.26 -4.58 12.53
CA LYS A 42 2.29 -3.54 12.36
C LYS A 42 3.12 -3.85 11.13
N VAL A 43 3.26 -2.88 10.22
CA VAL A 43 4.04 -2.98 8.99
C VAL A 43 5.23 -2.03 9.08
N SER A 44 6.44 -2.53 8.85
CA SER A 44 7.65 -1.69 8.86
C SER A 44 7.67 -0.72 7.68
N LYS A 45 7.92 0.56 7.94
CA LYS A 45 8.07 1.57 6.88
C LYS A 45 9.30 1.33 6.01
N ARG A 46 10.33 0.71 6.59
CA ARG A 46 11.61 0.44 5.90
C ARG A 46 11.50 -0.74 4.94
N SER A 47 10.86 -1.83 5.36
CA SER A 47 10.84 -3.08 4.58
C SER A 47 9.51 -3.39 3.92
N GLY A 48 8.45 -2.68 4.29
CA GLY A 48 7.07 -2.98 3.87
C GLY A 48 6.53 -4.29 4.44
N ARG A 49 7.26 -5.01 5.30
CA ARG A 49 6.85 -6.30 5.84
C ARG A 49 6.10 -6.16 7.16
N VAL A 50 5.18 -7.08 7.40
CA VAL A 50 4.53 -7.24 8.71
C VAL A 50 5.57 -7.67 9.74
N GLN A 51 5.60 -7.01 10.90
CA GLN A 51 6.52 -7.34 11.98
C GLN A 51 6.22 -8.73 12.56
N GLY A 52 7.28 -9.47 12.87
CA GLY A 52 7.17 -10.84 13.40
C GLY A 52 6.90 -11.91 12.34
N TRP A 53 6.70 -11.54 11.07
CA TRP A 53 6.51 -12.50 9.98
C TRP A 53 7.84 -12.79 9.28
N ARG A 54 8.18 -14.08 9.20
CA ARG A 54 9.38 -14.54 8.48
C ARG A 54 9.22 -14.38 6.97
N THR A 55 8.05 -14.71 6.46
CA THR A 55 7.62 -14.54 5.07
C THR A 55 6.20 -13.99 5.06
N GLY A 56 5.81 -13.32 3.98
CA GLY A 56 4.50 -12.70 3.88
C GLY A 56 4.48 -11.51 2.92
N PRO A 57 3.32 -10.85 2.83
CA PRO A 57 3.11 -9.77 1.89
C PRO A 57 4.01 -8.58 2.20
N ARG A 58 4.30 -7.80 1.15
CA ARG A 58 4.92 -6.49 1.29
C ARG A 58 3.94 -5.39 0.93
N PHE A 59 4.09 -4.28 1.62
CA PHE A 59 3.24 -3.11 1.45
C PHE A 59 4.07 -1.87 1.13
N ARG A 60 3.45 -0.96 0.38
CA ARG A 60 3.98 0.38 0.10
C ARG A 60 2.91 1.42 0.46
N SER A 61 3.33 2.53 1.06
CA SER A 61 2.41 3.63 1.34
C SER A 61 2.05 4.39 0.07
N VAL A 62 0.77 4.71 -0.07
CA VAL A 62 0.24 5.61 -1.08
C VAL A 62 -0.55 6.70 -0.34
N ILE A 63 -0.30 7.95 -0.70
CA ILE A 63 -1.10 9.08 -0.21
C ILE A 63 -2.21 9.28 -1.23
N VAL A 64 -3.45 8.98 -0.83
CA VAL A 64 -4.62 9.27 -1.67
C VAL A 64 -4.92 10.76 -1.49
N GLY A 65 -4.24 11.57 -2.30
CA GLY A 65 -4.27 13.04 -2.24
C GLY A 65 -3.63 13.73 -3.44
N GLU A 66 -2.76 13.03 -4.19
CA GLU A 66 -2.19 13.54 -5.42
C GLU A 66 -2.32 12.49 -6.52
N VAL A 67 -3.17 12.76 -7.50
CA VAL A 67 -3.03 12.14 -8.81
C VAL A 67 -1.64 12.54 -9.33
N THR A 68 -0.66 11.65 -9.24
CA THR A 68 0.54 11.75 -10.05
C THR A 68 0.29 10.90 -11.30
N PRO A 69 -0.27 11.47 -12.38
CA PRO A 69 -0.32 10.80 -13.68
C PRO A 69 1.10 10.79 -14.24
N ARG A 70 1.99 9.94 -13.71
CA ARG A 70 3.21 9.59 -14.43
C ARG A 70 3.03 8.24 -15.08
N ALA A 71 2.85 8.36 -16.41
CA ALA A 71 2.81 7.33 -17.42
C ALA A 71 1.46 6.63 -17.64
N ILE A 72 0.43 7.41 -18.00
CA ILE A 72 -0.46 6.96 -19.07
C ILE A 72 0.07 7.58 -20.37
N THR A 73 1.06 6.96 -21.00
CA THR A 73 1.29 7.20 -22.43
C THR A 73 0.08 6.63 -23.16
N LEU A 74 -0.94 7.47 -23.35
CA LEU A 74 -1.97 7.21 -24.35
C LEU A 74 -1.25 7.15 -25.70
N PRO A 75 -1.38 6.06 -26.50
CA PRO A 75 -0.96 6.13 -27.88
C PRO A 75 -1.75 7.27 -28.52
N SER A 76 -1.02 8.23 -29.10
CA SER A 76 -1.60 9.27 -29.95
C SER A 76 -2.44 8.57 -31.01
N LEU A 77 -3.76 8.65 -30.85
CA LEU A 77 -4.71 8.41 -31.92
C LEU A 77 -4.49 9.53 -32.93
N ASN A 78 -3.52 9.32 -33.82
CA ASN A 78 -3.45 10.11 -35.04
C ASN A 78 -4.66 9.73 -35.89
N ASN A 79 -5.49 10.74 -36.08
CA ASN A 79 -6.66 10.81 -36.93
C ASN A 79 -6.44 10.19 -38.32
N ILE A 80 -7.53 9.57 -38.81
CA ILE A 80 -8.16 9.73 -40.14
C ILE A 80 -7.28 10.35 -41.23
#